data_AF-A0AAD9DJ42-F1
#
_entry.id   AF-A0AAD9DJ42-F1
#
_cell.length_a   1.000
_cell.length_b   1.000
_cell.length_c   1.000
_cell.angle_alpha   90.00
_cell.angle_beta   90.00
_cell.angle_gamma   90.00
#
_symmetry.space_group_name_H-M   'P 1'
#
loop_
_entity.id
_entity.type
_entity.pdbx_description
1 polymer ?
#
loop_
_entity_poly.entity_id
_entity_poly.type
_entity_poly.pdbx_seq_one_letter_code
_entity_poly.pdbx_strand_id
1 'polypeptide(L)'
;MAAKRRLVDDLLRGENHQILNRSSRGRPEACLHPVWREKVIRWYFSIVSALDRQHHSPDGPFNRSSVHVTTALLDSYLLALPSELALRYKHDRAAYQLLATTCLLIGMRLTQHDQQRKSQVPSENENSDGNDHPTCQLKRAKTHRDHMDQADHQDVDAGAENGSPSHGRPHASCSSTTMVAIPTAATILQMSAAPKTISESKILTMVREVTGSRAFPRSHVITALDYIRVLTSSTQEENSDVKLTQEVAEEAYRLADISLTDVSLIGCRPSVVASAAITLALFRSHHGSRDMVSLRQDVCATIVGEDPAFQVAVRKVEAKLLAAAHQATHAHAPRQMQMNPPIMHRATAHLIPLEE
;
A
#
# COMPACT_ATOMS: atom_id res chain seq x y z
N MET A 1 -4.59 27.12 2.17
CA MET A 1 -4.55 26.40 0.88
C MET A 1 -3.14 25.89 0.55
N ALA A 2 -2.07 26.61 0.94
CA ALA A 2 -0.71 26.32 0.53
C ALA A 2 -0.16 24.95 1.02
N ALA A 3 -0.44 24.54 2.26
CA ALA A 3 0.09 23.27 2.79
C ALA A 3 -0.51 22.03 2.10
N LYS A 4 -1.85 22.02 1.93
CA LYS A 4 -2.56 20.97 1.17
C LYS A 4 -2.07 20.90 -0.28
N ARG A 5 -1.95 22.05 -0.94
CA ARG A 5 -1.47 22.11 -2.32
C ARG A 5 -0.03 21.61 -2.45
N ARG A 6 0.86 21.98 -1.51
CA ARG A 6 2.24 21.46 -1.46
C ARG A 6 2.28 19.94 -1.37
N LEU A 7 1.50 19.33 -0.47
CA LEU A 7 1.44 17.87 -0.34
C LEU A 7 0.96 17.20 -1.64
N VAL A 8 -0.07 17.76 -2.28
CA VAL A 8 -0.56 17.26 -3.58
C VAL A 8 0.49 17.42 -4.68
N ASP A 9 1.18 18.57 -4.74
CA ASP A 9 2.24 18.82 -5.72
C ASP A 9 3.45 17.89 -5.54
N ASP A 10 3.80 17.56 -4.29
CA ASP A 10 4.85 16.58 -3.98
C ASP A 10 4.45 15.16 -4.42
N LEU A 11 3.19 14.77 -4.20
CA LEU A 11 2.64 13.51 -4.71
C LEU A 11 2.66 13.46 -6.25
N LEU A 12 2.26 14.55 -6.92
CA LEU A 12 2.29 14.63 -8.38
C LEU A 12 3.71 14.55 -8.94
N ARG A 13 4.67 15.22 -8.29
CA ARG A 13 6.09 15.14 -8.67
C ARG A 13 6.63 13.72 -8.53
N GLY A 14 6.32 13.06 -7.41
CA GLY A 14 6.68 11.66 -7.17
C GLY A 14 6.05 10.70 -8.17
N GLU A 15 4.77 10.90 -8.48
CA GLU A 15 4.04 10.12 -9.49
C GLU A 15 4.66 10.27 -10.88
N ASN A 16 4.95 11.50 -11.31
CA ASN A 16 5.58 11.76 -12.62
C ASN A 16 6.94 11.06 -12.74
N HIS A 17 7.75 11.06 -11.67
CA HIS A 17 9.02 10.33 -11.65
C HIS A 17 8.82 8.81 -11.83
N GLN A 18 7.78 8.24 -11.23
CA GLN A 18 7.44 6.82 -11.40
C GLN A 18 6.97 6.48 -12.83
N ILE A 19 6.22 7.38 -13.47
CA ILE A 19 5.73 7.20 -14.85
C ILE A 19 6.88 7.26 -15.86
N LEU A 20 7.80 8.23 -15.71
CA LEU A 20 8.95 8.38 -16.60
C LEU A 20 9.83 7.13 -16.60
N ASN A 21 10.01 6.50 -15.43
CA ASN A 21 10.76 5.25 -15.30
C ASN A 21 10.05 4.05 -15.95
N ARG A 22 8.72 4.09 -16.12
CA ARG A 22 7.89 3.03 -16.74
C ARG A 22 7.77 3.14 -18.26
N SER A 23 7.84 4.36 -18.81
CA SER A 23 7.46 4.67 -20.21
C SER A 23 8.38 4.11 -21.30
N SER A 24 9.40 3.31 -20.94
CA SER A 24 10.37 2.75 -21.90
C SER A 24 10.05 1.33 -22.40
N ARG A 25 8.96 0.67 -21.95
CA ARG A 25 8.77 -0.78 -22.23
C ARG A 25 7.31 -1.19 -22.42
N GLY A 26 7.04 -1.77 -23.60
CA GLY A 26 5.99 -2.77 -23.89
C GLY A 26 4.51 -2.39 -23.70
N ARG A 27 3.61 -2.99 -24.50
CA ARG A 27 2.16 -2.91 -24.24
C ARG A 27 1.78 -3.77 -23.02
N PRO A 28 1.02 -3.25 -22.04
CA PRO A 28 0.73 -3.96 -20.78
C PRO A 28 0.03 -5.31 -20.94
N GLU A 29 -0.82 -5.42 -21.95
CA GLU A 29 -1.68 -6.59 -22.20
C GLU A 29 -0.89 -7.84 -22.63
N ALA A 30 0.33 -7.67 -23.16
CA ALA A 30 1.14 -8.80 -23.59
C ALA A 30 1.72 -9.61 -22.41
N CYS A 31 1.96 -8.95 -21.27
CA CYS A 31 2.79 -9.47 -20.18
C CYS A 31 2.01 -9.97 -18.96
N LEU A 32 0.70 -9.73 -18.87
CA LEU A 32 -0.11 -10.01 -17.68
C LEU A 32 -1.23 -11.01 -17.97
N HIS A 33 -1.41 -11.99 -17.08
CA HIS A 33 -2.58 -12.87 -17.12
C HIS A 33 -3.74 -12.23 -16.33
N PRO A 34 -4.80 -11.72 -16.99
CA PRO A 34 -5.82 -10.88 -16.36
C PRO A 34 -6.54 -11.57 -15.20
N VAL A 35 -6.98 -12.82 -15.42
CA VAL A 35 -7.70 -13.63 -14.43
C VAL A 35 -6.84 -13.94 -13.20
N TRP A 36 -5.57 -14.32 -13.38
CA TRP A 36 -4.67 -14.62 -12.27
C TRP A 36 -4.33 -13.37 -11.46
N ARG A 37 -4.15 -12.23 -12.13
CA ARG A 37 -3.93 -10.94 -11.46
C ARG A 37 -5.09 -10.58 -10.55
N GLU A 38 -6.31 -10.65 -11.04
CA GLU A 38 -7.51 -10.39 -10.24
C GLU A 38 -7.59 -11.31 -9.00
N LYS A 39 -7.40 -12.63 -9.19
CA LYS A 39 -7.39 -13.62 -8.11
C LYS A 39 -6.29 -13.36 -7.07
N VAL A 40 -5.09 -13.00 -7.52
CA VAL A 40 -3.97 -12.62 -6.64
C VAL A 40 -4.27 -11.37 -5.83
N ILE A 41 -4.88 -10.34 -6.44
CA ILE A 41 -5.20 -9.09 -5.73
C ILE A 41 -6.23 -9.35 -4.64
N ARG A 42 -7.29 -10.12 -4.91
CA ARG A 42 -8.25 -10.55 -3.88
C ARG A 42 -7.57 -11.35 -2.76
N TRP A 43 -6.62 -12.21 -3.12
CA TRP A 43 -5.81 -12.93 -2.14
C TRP A 43 -4.92 -12.00 -1.30
N TYR A 44 -4.33 -10.94 -1.87
CA TYR A 44 -3.60 -9.93 -1.10
C TYR A 44 -4.48 -9.28 -0.04
N PHE A 45 -5.68 -8.83 -0.41
CA PHE A 45 -6.66 -8.29 0.55
C PHE A 45 -6.96 -9.29 1.68
N SER A 46 -7.14 -10.57 1.34
CA SER A 46 -7.43 -11.64 2.31
C SER A 46 -6.29 -11.87 3.31
N ILE A 47 -5.04 -11.93 2.82
CA ILE A 47 -3.85 -12.13 3.66
C ILE A 47 -3.62 -10.93 4.57
N VAL A 48 -3.64 -9.71 4.01
CA VAL A 48 -3.42 -8.49 4.81
C VAL A 48 -4.51 -8.36 5.87
N SER A 49 -5.77 -8.66 5.54
CA SER A 49 -6.88 -8.61 6.51
C SER A 49 -6.73 -9.66 7.61
N ALA A 50 -6.21 -10.84 7.29
CA ALA A 50 -5.93 -11.87 8.28
C ALA A 50 -4.73 -11.50 9.18
N LEU A 51 -3.70 -10.82 8.64
CA LEU A 51 -2.55 -10.33 9.40
C LEU A 51 -2.95 -9.19 10.36
N ASP A 52 -3.74 -8.23 9.88
CA ASP A 52 -4.20 -7.11 10.71
C ASP A 52 -5.02 -7.61 11.91
N ARG A 53 -5.88 -8.63 11.72
CA ARG A 53 -6.64 -9.26 12.82
C ARG A 53 -5.78 -9.97 13.85
N GLN A 54 -4.55 -10.37 13.51
CA GLN A 54 -3.61 -11.00 14.44
C GLN A 54 -2.79 -9.98 15.24
N HIS A 55 -2.56 -8.78 14.67
CA HIS A 55 -1.65 -7.78 15.22
C HIS A 55 -2.36 -6.53 15.77
N HIS A 56 -3.63 -6.30 15.45
CA HIS A 56 -4.40 -5.15 15.91
C HIS A 56 -5.59 -5.59 16.74
N SER A 57 -6.06 -4.68 17.61
CA SER A 57 -7.42 -4.73 18.12
C SER A 57 -8.37 -4.89 16.92
N PRO A 58 -9.46 -5.68 16.99
CA PRO A 58 -10.37 -5.92 15.86
C PRO A 58 -10.93 -4.65 15.20
N ASP A 59 -10.76 -3.48 15.84
CA ASP A 59 -11.19 -2.16 15.36
C ASP A 59 -10.07 -1.32 14.69
N GLY A 60 -8.87 -1.87 14.51
CA GLY A 60 -7.74 -1.17 13.87
C GLY A 60 -7.96 -0.92 12.37
N PRO A 61 -7.41 0.17 11.80
CA PRO A 61 -7.59 0.48 10.38
C PRO A 61 -6.90 -0.57 9.50
N PHE A 62 -7.65 -1.14 8.57
CA PHE A 62 -7.16 -2.11 7.59
C PHE A 62 -6.02 -1.52 6.73
N ASN A 63 -4.89 -2.24 6.62
CA ASN A 63 -3.67 -1.78 5.94
C ASN A 63 -3.76 -1.90 4.40
N ARG A 64 -4.69 -1.15 3.80
CA ARG A 64 -4.92 -1.07 2.34
C ARG A 64 -3.66 -0.66 1.58
N SER A 65 -2.84 0.22 2.17
CA SER A 65 -1.61 0.71 1.57
C SER A 65 -0.69 -0.44 1.14
N SER A 66 -0.58 -1.50 1.96
CA SER A 66 0.24 -2.66 1.60
C SER A 66 -0.24 -3.33 0.32
N VAL A 67 -1.55 -3.49 0.12
CA VAL A 67 -2.12 -4.12 -1.08
C VAL A 67 -1.89 -3.27 -2.32
N HIS A 68 -2.07 -1.94 -2.22
CA HIS A 68 -1.84 -1.02 -3.35
C HIS A 68 -0.36 -0.99 -3.75
N VAL A 69 0.55 -0.90 -2.79
CA VAL A 69 2.00 -0.91 -3.04
C VAL A 69 2.44 -2.25 -3.63
N THR A 70 1.97 -3.37 -3.07
CA THR A 70 2.24 -4.72 -3.59
C THR A 70 1.74 -4.88 -5.02
N THR A 71 0.53 -4.41 -5.33
CA THR A 71 -0.05 -4.50 -6.68
C THR A 71 0.76 -3.66 -7.67
N ALA A 72 1.10 -2.42 -7.29
CA ALA A 72 1.94 -1.56 -8.12
C ALA A 72 3.32 -2.17 -8.39
N LEU A 73 3.91 -2.85 -7.39
CA LEU A 73 5.19 -3.56 -7.54
C LEU A 73 5.08 -4.74 -8.49
N LEU A 74 4.05 -5.59 -8.33
CA LEU A 74 3.81 -6.74 -9.20
C LEU A 74 3.65 -6.31 -10.66
N ASP A 75 2.78 -5.33 -10.90
CA ASP A 75 2.53 -4.80 -12.24
C ASP A 75 3.79 -4.17 -12.83
N SER A 76 4.50 -3.33 -12.07
CA SER A 76 5.73 -2.69 -12.56
C SER A 76 6.82 -3.71 -12.90
N TYR A 77 6.99 -4.74 -12.07
CA TYR A 77 7.99 -5.76 -12.30
C TYR A 77 7.67 -6.56 -13.57
N LEU A 78 6.44 -7.07 -13.70
CA LEU A 78 6.01 -7.85 -14.87
C LEU A 78 6.07 -7.05 -16.18
N LEU A 79 5.70 -5.77 -16.15
CA LEU A 79 5.77 -4.88 -17.31
C LEU A 79 7.20 -4.53 -17.73
N ALA A 80 8.15 -4.61 -16.82
CA ALA A 80 9.54 -4.30 -17.09
C ALA A 80 10.37 -5.51 -17.57
N LEU A 81 9.84 -6.72 -17.45
CA LEU A 81 10.52 -7.93 -17.90
C LEU A 81 10.65 -7.97 -19.43
N PRO A 82 11.72 -8.57 -19.96
CA PRO A 82 11.77 -9.01 -21.35
C PRO A 82 10.60 -9.96 -21.67
N SER A 83 10.15 -9.96 -22.93
CA SER A 83 9.02 -10.76 -23.42
C SER A 83 9.11 -12.24 -23.03
N GLU A 84 10.30 -12.82 -23.16
CA GLU A 84 10.54 -14.25 -22.91
C GLU A 84 10.36 -14.59 -21.43
N LEU A 85 10.80 -13.71 -20.53
CA LEU A 85 10.64 -13.86 -19.08
C LEU A 85 9.22 -13.54 -18.64
N ALA A 86 8.56 -12.57 -19.26
CA ALA A 86 7.16 -12.26 -18.99
C ALA A 86 6.23 -13.43 -19.36
N LEU A 87 6.50 -14.12 -20.49
CA LEU A 87 5.76 -15.31 -20.91
C LEU A 87 5.81 -16.43 -19.86
N ARG A 88 6.94 -16.62 -19.17
CA ARG A 88 7.02 -17.59 -18.06
C ARG A 88 5.93 -17.31 -17.02
N TYR A 89 5.79 -16.07 -16.57
CA TYR A 89 4.80 -15.69 -15.56
C TYR A 89 3.35 -15.71 -16.07
N LYS A 90 3.14 -15.79 -17.39
CA LYS A 90 1.83 -15.95 -18.01
C LYS A 90 1.38 -17.42 -18.11
N HIS A 91 2.32 -18.36 -18.16
CA HIS A 91 2.03 -19.78 -18.38
C HIS A 91 2.38 -20.69 -17.19
N ASP A 92 3.35 -20.28 -16.37
CA ASP A 92 3.76 -21.02 -15.18
C ASP A 92 3.08 -20.45 -13.93
N ARG A 93 2.01 -21.13 -13.52
CA ARG A 93 1.22 -20.81 -12.32
C ARG A 93 2.10 -20.76 -11.07
N ALA A 94 3.03 -21.70 -10.90
CA ALA A 94 3.86 -21.77 -9.70
C ALA A 94 4.86 -20.61 -9.64
N ALA A 95 5.44 -20.24 -10.79
CA ALA A 95 6.27 -19.04 -10.88
C ALA A 95 5.47 -17.76 -10.58
N TYR A 96 4.26 -17.62 -11.11
CA TYR A 96 3.39 -16.47 -10.82
C TYR A 96 3.03 -16.38 -9.34
N GLN A 97 2.68 -17.49 -8.69
CA GLN A 97 2.39 -17.54 -7.26
C GLN A 97 3.61 -17.19 -6.40
N LEU A 98 4.80 -17.69 -6.76
CA LEU A 98 6.06 -17.33 -6.08
C LEU A 98 6.34 -15.82 -6.19
N LEU A 99 6.20 -15.25 -7.38
CA LEU A 99 6.36 -13.82 -7.61
C LEU A 99 5.33 -13.01 -6.81
N ALA A 100 4.05 -13.37 -6.90
CA ALA A 100 2.97 -12.69 -6.18
C ALA A 100 3.20 -12.68 -4.66
N THR A 101 3.59 -13.83 -4.10
CA THR A 101 3.93 -13.97 -2.66
C THR A 101 5.13 -13.10 -2.29
N THR A 102 6.13 -13.05 -3.17
CA THR A 102 7.32 -12.21 -2.98
C THR A 102 6.98 -10.71 -3.01
N CYS A 103 6.16 -10.27 -3.97
CA CYS A 103 5.69 -8.89 -4.04
C CYS A 103 4.85 -8.49 -2.81
N LEU A 104 4.09 -9.42 -2.22
CA LEU A 104 3.36 -9.17 -0.99
C LEU A 104 4.31 -8.89 0.18
N LEU A 105 5.31 -9.76 0.37
CA LEU A 105 6.33 -9.58 1.41
C LEU A 105 7.06 -8.23 1.28
N ILE A 106 7.47 -7.89 0.05
CA ILE A 106 8.19 -6.64 -0.23
C ILE A 106 7.26 -5.44 -0.02
N GLY A 107 6.04 -5.47 -0.54
CA GLY A 107 5.13 -4.32 -0.46
C GLY A 107 4.68 -4.02 0.98
N MET A 108 4.48 -5.03 1.82
CA MET A 108 4.24 -4.84 3.26
C MET A 108 5.44 -4.16 3.93
N ARG A 109 6.67 -4.61 3.62
CA ARG A 109 7.91 -4.00 4.14
C ARG A 109 8.08 -2.55 3.71
N LEU A 110 7.84 -2.26 2.43
CA LEU A 110 7.91 -0.90 1.90
C LEU A 110 6.90 0.01 2.61
N THR A 111 5.65 -0.45 2.74
CA THR A 111 4.57 0.31 3.38
C THR A 111 4.89 0.60 4.86
N GLN A 112 5.38 -0.40 5.59
CA GLN A 112 5.75 -0.23 6.99
C GLN A 112 6.93 0.74 7.16
N HIS A 113 7.95 0.64 6.32
CA HIS A 113 9.08 1.56 6.34
C HIS A 113 8.64 3.00 6.01
N ASP A 114 7.70 3.18 5.09
CA ASP A 114 7.13 4.49 4.77
C ASP A 114 6.31 5.05 5.94
N GLN A 115 5.58 4.21 6.68
CA GLN A 115 4.89 4.61 7.91
C GLN A 115 5.89 5.02 9.00
N GLN A 116 6.96 4.26 9.21
CA GLN A 116 8.01 4.58 10.18
C GLN A 116 8.69 5.92 9.87
N ARG A 117 9.00 6.19 8.60
CA ARG A 117 9.55 7.49 8.18
C ARG A 117 8.59 8.64 8.48
N LYS A 118 7.29 8.46 8.21
CA LYS A 118 6.27 9.47 8.51
C LYS A 118 6.14 9.74 10.01
N SER A 119 6.31 8.72 10.86
CA SER A 119 6.30 8.87 12.32
C SER A 119 7.61 9.44 12.90
N GLN A 120 8.72 9.40 12.15
CA GLN A 120 10.03 9.87 12.60
C GLN A 120 10.34 11.31 12.18
N VAL A 121 9.54 11.94 11.32
CA VAL A 121 9.67 13.38 11.04
C VAL A 121 9.12 14.11 12.27
N PRO A 122 9.96 14.70 13.14
CA PRO A 122 9.47 15.57 14.19
C PRO A 122 8.88 16.80 13.51
N SER A 123 7.82 17.35 14.08
CA SER A 123 7.29 18.65 13.72
C SER A 123 8.35 19.72 13.97
N GLU A 124 9.29 19.90 13.05
CA GLU A 124 10.22 21.02 13.05
C GLU A 124 9.43 22.26 12.63
N ASN A 125 8.88 22.93 13.62
CA ASN A 125 8.32 24.26 13.48
C ASN A 125 8.56 25.05 14.77
N GLU A 126 9.81 25.17 15.18
CA GLU A 126 10.27 26.29 15.99
C GLU A 126 11.66 26.73 15.51
N ASN A 127 11.67 27.86 14.78
CA ASN A 127 12.79 28.78 14.59
C ASN A 127 14.13 28.23 14.04
N SER A 128 14.39 28.45 12.75
CA SER A 128 15.64 29.10 12.32
C SER A 128 15.59 29.54 10.87
N ASP A 129 15.97 30.80 10.68
CA ASP A 129 16.28 31.45 9.42
C ASP A 129 17.32 30.67 8.60
N GLY A 130 17.18 30.76 7.28
CA GLY A 130 18.33 30.85 6.38
C GLY A 130 18.95 29.53 5.90
N ASN A 131 18.73 29.29 4.60
CA ASN A 131 19.63 28.62 3.68
C ASN A 131 19.78 27.08 3.69
N ASP A 132 19.86 26.58 2.45
CA ASP A 132 20.43 25.31 1.99
C ASP A 132 19.54 24.06 1.84
N HIS A 133 19.39 23.67 0.56
CA HIS A 133 18.87 22.41 0.03
C HIS A 133 19.47 21.16 0.70
N PRO A 134 18.67 20.14 1.03
CA PRO A 134 19.21 18.81 1.26
C PRO A 134 19.09 17.96 -0.02
N THR A 135 20.15 17.96 -0.82
CA THR A 135 20.46 16.85 -1.72
C THR A 135 20.82 15.65 -0.83
N CYS A 136 19.93 14.66 -0.71
CA CYS A 136 20.18 13.45 0.07
C CYS A 136 21.20 12.56 -0.67
N GLN A 137 22.49 12.87 -0.50
CA GLN A 137 23.59 12.00 -0.91
C GLN A 137 23.76 10.88 0.12
N LEU A 138 23.49 9.65 -0.30
CA LEU A 138 23.78 8.43 0.46
C LEU A 138 25.30 8.33 0.71
N LYS A 139 25.76 8.72 1.90
CA LYS A 139 27.11 8.43 2.36
C LYS A 139 27.23 6.92 2.62
N ARG A 140 28.00 6.28 1.74
CA ARG A 140 28.51 4.91 1.83
C ARG A 140 29.19 4.69 3.18
N ALA A 141 28.59 3.90 4.06
CA ALA A 141 29.22 3.49 5.30
C ALA A 141 30.42 2.58 5.01
N LYS A 142 31.58 3.00 5.53
CA LYS A 142 32.88 2.36 5.43
C LYS A 142 32.92 1.17 6.39
N THR A 143 33.16 -0.03 5.85
CA THR A 143 33.42 -1.25 6.63
C THR A 143 34.73 -1.08 7.39
N HIS A 144 34.68 -1.09 8.72
CA HIS A 144 35.84 -1.43 9.54
C HIS A 144 35.60 -2.81 10.14
N ARG A 145 36.37 -3.76 9.61
CA ARG A 145 36.69 -5.05 10.21
C ARG A 145 37.58 -4.73 11.41
N ASP A 146 37.31 -5.28 12.59
CA ASP A 146 38.35 -5.74 13.53
C ASP A 146 37.73 -6.53 14.69
N HIS A 147 38.46 -7.58 15.04
CA HIS A 147 38.39 -8.45 16.22
C HIS A 147 37.33 -9.56 16.35
N MET A 148 37.77 -10.74 15.89
CA MET A 148 37.55 -12.05 16.49
C MET A 148 38.16 -12.17 17.91
N ASP A 149 37.64 -13.17 18.62
CA ASP A 149 38.16 -13.91 19.78
C ASP A 149 37.85 -13.37 21.18
N GLN A 150 36.89 -14.01 21.87
CA GLN A 150 37.22 -15.01 22.90
C GLN A 150 35.96 -15.73 23.43
N ALA A 151 36.14 -17.03 23.67
CA ALA A 151 35.19 -17.96 24.26
C ALA A 151 35.40 -18.10 25.78
N ASP A 152 34.38 -18.70 26.41
CA ASP A 152 34.33 -19.36 27.72
C ASP A 152 34.46 -18.54 29.02
N HIS A 153 33.40 -18.55 29.83
CA HIS A 153 33.35 -19.30 31.09
C HIS A 153 31.94 -19.26 31.75
N GLN A 154 31.47 -20.47 32.11
CA GLN A 154 30.66 -20.88 33.28
C GLN A 154 30.81 -19.97 34.54
N ASP A 155 29.97 -19.89 35.58
CA ASP A 155 28.95 -20.76 36.17
C ASP A 155 28.22 -19.98 37.31
N VAL A 156 26.96 -20.35 37.60
CA VAL A 156 26.30 -20.62 38.92
C VAL A 156 26.13 -19.54 40.04
N ASP A 157 24.86 -19.51 40.51
CA ASP A 157 24.28 -19.30 41.86
C ASP A 157 23.81 -17.94 42.45
N ALA A 158 22.50 -17.95 42.74
CA ALA A 158 21.77 -17.68 43.98
C ALA A 158 22.11 -16.50 44.92
N GLY A 159 21.04 -15.75 45.28
CA GLY A 159 20.70 -15.54 46.69
C GLY A 159 20.59 -14.10 47.23
N ALA A 160 19.34 -13.69 47.48
CA ALA A 160 18.85 -12.94 48.65
C ALA A 160 19.20 -11.43 48.90
N GLU A 161 18.11 -10.65 48.87
CA GLU A 161 17.62 -9.71 49.91
C GLU A 161 18.13 -8.24 50.08
N ASN A 162 17.10 -7.37 50.10
CA ASN A 162 16.88 -6.16 50.93
C ASN A 162 17.42 -4.77 50.51
N GLY A 163 16.48 -3.84 50.28
CA GLY A 163 16.71 -2.38 50.33
C GLY A 163 15.65 -1.51 49.62
N SER A 164 14.51 -1.23 50.27
CA SER A 164 13.55 -0.15 49.92
C SER A 164 14.13 1.26 50.18
N PRO A 165 13.40 2.39 49.97
CA PRO A 165 12.60 2.85 48.82
C PRO A 165 13.02 4.29 48.39
N SER A 166 12.82 4.72 47.13
CA SER A 166 12.80 6.16 46.84
C SER A 166 11.81 6.56 45.74
N HIS A 167 10.88 7.43 46.15
CA HIS A 167 10.03 8.36 45.41
C HIS A 167 9.74 8.11 43.92
N GLY A 168 8.55 7.53 43.69
CA GLY A 168 7.84 7.63 42.42
C GLY A 168 7.46 9.09 42.11
N ARG A 169 8.15 9.69 41.15
CA ARG A 169 7.59 10.71 40.26
C ARG A 169 6.95 9.99 39.07
N PRO A 170 5.70 10.29 38.68
CA PRO A 170 5.17 9.79 37.43
C PRO A 170 5.84 10.58 36.31
N HIS A 171 6.95 10.05 35.80
CA HIS A 171 7.40 10.42 34.47
C HIS A 171 6.32 9.96 33.49
N ALA A 172 5.82 10.92 32.72
CA ALA A 172 4.86 10.72 31.66
C ALA A 172 5.20 9.46 30.88
N SER A 173 4.25 8.53 30.87
CA SER A 173 4.29 7.33 30.06
C SER A 173 4.52 7.74 28.61
N CYS A 174 5.77 7.58 28.16
CA CYS A 174 6.10 7.50 26.75
C CYS A 174 5.24 6.38 26.18
N SER A 175 4.24 6.76 25.39
CA SER A 175 3.46 5.83 24.59
C SER A 175 4.41 5.18 23.59
N SER A 176 5.04 4.09 24.01
CA SER A 176 5.83 3.22 23.15
C SER A 176 4.86 2.60 22.15
N THR A 177 4.81 3.21 20.97
CA THR A 177 4.12 2.66 19.79
C THR A 177 4.70 1.27 19.57
N THR A 178 3.93 0.23 19.93
CA THR A 178 4.37 -1.15 19.83
C THR A 178 4.67 -1.42 18.36
N MET A 179 5.96 -1.53 18.01
CA MET A 179 6.36 -1.76 16.63
C MET A 179 5.79 -3.10 16.18
N VAL A 180 4.82 -3.04 15.26
CA VAL A 180 4.23 -4.23 14.62
C VAL A 180 5.36 -5.02 13.98
N ALA A 181 5.53 -6.28 14.37
CA ALA A 181 6.54 -7.14 13.79
C ALA A 181 6.28 -7.32 12.29
N ILE A 182 7.30 -7.10 11.47
CA ILE A 182 7.20 -7.28 10.02
C ILE A 182 6.89 -8.76 9.74
N PRO A 183 5.81 -9.10 9.00
CA PRO A 183 5.53 -10.48 8.66
C PRO A 183 6.71 -11.10 7.89
N THR A 184 7.10 -12.30 8.31
CA THR A 184 8.17 -13.08 7.65
C THR A 184 7.61 -13.84 6.44
N ALA A 185 8.50 -14.28 5.54
CA ALA A 185 8.10 -15.14 4.43
C ALA A 185 7.41 -16.42 4.93
N ALA A 186 7.92 -17.01 6.01
CA ALA A 186 7.30 -18.15 6.69
C ALA A 186 5.86 -17.85 7.16
N THR A 187 5.60 -16.66 7.72
CA THR A 187 4.26 -16.24 8.17
C THR A 187 3.28 -16.20 7.00
N ILE A 188 3.66 -15.58 5.88
CA ILE A 188 2.82 -15.50 4.68
C ILE A 188 2.56 -16.90 4.10
N LEU A 189 3.59 -17.75 4.02
CA LEU A 189 3.46 -19.11 3.51
C LEU A 189 2.51 -19.96 4.37
N GLN A 190 2.61 -19.84 5.69
CA GLN A 190 1.72 -20.54 6.62
C GLN A 190 0.26 -20.11 6.44
N MET A 191 0.03 -18.80 6.25
CA MET A 191 -1.31 -18.25 6.10
C MET A 191 -1.94 -18.58 4.75
N SER A 192 -1.13 -18.74 3.71
CA SER A 192 -1.56 -18.89 2.32
C SER A 192 -1.77 -20.33 1.86
N ALA A 193 -1.58 -21.31 2.75
CA ALA A 193 -1.57 -22.74 2.42
C ALA A 193 -0.73 -23.04 1.16
N ALA A 194 0.36 -22.28 0.96
CA ALA A 194 1.11 -22.30 -0.30
C ALA A 194 1.57 -23.72 -0.67
N PRO A 195 1.62 -24.06 -1.97
CA PRO A 195 2.09 -25.37 -2.38
C PRO A 195 3.49 -25.62 -1.82
N LYS A 196 3.80 -26.87 -1.46
CA LYS A 196 5.14 -27.28 -0.98
C LYS A 196 6.28 -26.90 -1.94
N THR A 197 5.95 -26.63 -3.20
CA THR A 197 6.89 -26.16 -4.23
C THR A 197 7.39 -24.74 -4.00
N ILE A 198 6.71 -23.93 -3.19
CA ILE A 198 7.12 -22.58 -2.77
C ILE A 198 7.74 -22.70 -1.37
N SER A 199 9.00 -22.31 -1.24
CA SER A 199 9.73 -22.31 0.03
C SER A 199 10.25 -20.91 0.36
N GLU A 200 10.55 -20.66 1.63
CA GLU A 200 11.13 -19.40 2.08
C GLU A 200 12.44 -19.07 1.34
N SER A 201 13.30 -20.06 1.10
CA SER A 201 14.53 -19.89 0.31
C SER A 201 14.26 -19.39 -1.11
N LYS A 202 13.21 -19.90 -1.77
CA LYS A 202 12.80 -19.44 -3.11
C LYS A 202 12.26 -18.02 -3.06
N ILE A 203 11.47 -17.67 -2.05
CA ILE A 203 11.00 -16.29 -1.83
C ILE A 203 12.19 -15.36 -1.65
N LEU A 204 13.15 -15.68 -0.78
CA LEU A 204 14.31 -14.83 -0.53
C LEU A 204 15.20 -14.65 -1.77
N THR A 205 15.34 -15.70 -2.59
CA THR A 205 16.02 -15.59 -3.88
C THR A 205 15.26 -14.62 -4.81
N MET A 206 13.94 -14.78 -4.93
CA MET A 206 13.08 -13.89 -5.72
C MET A 206 13.08 -12.46 -5.18
N VAL A 207 13.19 -12.25 -3.86
CA VAL A 207 13.32 -10.91 -3.26
C VAL A 207 14.55 -10.20 -3.81
N ARG A 208 15.70 -10.88 -3.88
CA ARG A 208 16.94 -10.30 -4.42
C ARG A 208 16.78 -9.95 -5.91
N GLU A 209 16.09 -10.79 -6.66
CA GLU A 209 15.80 -10.56 -8.07
C GLU A 209 14.89 -9.33 -8.27
N VAL A 210 13.75 -9.30 -7.58
CA VAL A 210 12.77 -8.21 -7.67
C VAL A 210 13.39 -6.88 -7.21
N THR A 211 14.10 -6.86 -6.08
CA THR A 211 14.75 -5.65 -5.55
C THR A 211 15.95 -5.18 -6.37
N GLY A 212 16.64 -6.11 -7.06
CA GLY A 212 17.71 -5.81 -8.01
C GLY A 212 17.21 -5.27 -9.36
N SER A 213 15.93 -5.45 -9.68
CA SER A 213 15.34 -4.97 -10.92
C SER A 213 15.36 -3.44 -11.04
N ARG A 214 15.48 -2.93 -12.27
CA ARG A 214 15.32 -1.50 -12.58
C ARG A 214 13.90 -0.99 -12.31
N ALA A 215 12.92 -1.88 -12.31
CA ALA A 215 11.53 -1.56 -12.00
C ALA A 215 11.24 -1.43 -10.51
N PHE A 216 12.20 -1.80 -9.66
CA PHE A 216 12.03 -1.70 -8.22
C PHE A 216 11.96 -0.23 -7.77
N PRO A 217 10.93 0.18 -7.02
CA PRO A 217 10.80 1.54 -6.54
C PRO A 217 11.96 1.90 -5.60
N ARG A 218 12.65 3.02 -5.90
CA ARG A 218 13.74 3.54 -5.07
C ARG A 218 13.30 4.64 -4.09
N SER A 219 12.04 5.04 -4.20
CA SER A 219 11.37 6.04 -3.37
C SER A 219 10.02 5.49 -2.92
N HIS A 220 9.32 6.27 -2.07
CA HIS A 220 7.92 6.01 -1.71
C HIS A 220 7.08 5.73 -2.97
N VAL A 221 6.28 4.67 -2.93
CA VAL A 221 5.36 4.29 -4.01
C VAL A 221 4.09 5.11 -3.87
N ILE A 222 3.75 5.91 -4.88
CA ILE A 222 2.57 6.78 -4.81
C ILE A 222 1.37 5.96 -5.26
N THR A 223 0.31 5.97 -4.45
CA THR A 223 -0.92 5.23 -4.67
C THR A 223 -2.13 6.17 -4.68
N ALA A 224 -3.27 5.70 -5.17
CA ALA A 224 -4.50 6.48 -5.14
C ALA A 224 -4.90 6.83 -3.69
N LEU A 225 -4.55 5.97 -2.73
CA LEU A 225 -4.81 6.18 -1.31
C LEU A 225 -4.08 7.39 -0.74
N ASP A 226 -2.91 7.76 -1.26
CA ASP A 226 -2.15 8.91 -0.76
C ASP A 226 -2.88 10.23 -1.07
N TYR A 227 -3.46 10.34 -2.27
CA TYR A 227 -4.29 11.49 -2.65
C TYR A 227 -5.59 11.57 -1.83
N ILE A 228 -6.27 10.43 -1.64
CA ILE A 228 -7.48 10.38 -0.81
C ILE A 228 -7.15 10.81 0.61
N ARG A 229 -6.05 10.30 1.19
CA ARG A 229 -5.61 10.62 2.55
C ARG A 229 -5.34 12.10 2.75
N VAL A 230 -4.63 12.76 1.81
CA VAL A 230 -4.36 14.21 1.87
C VAL A 230 -5.67 15.01 1.91
N LEU A 231 -6.71 14.53 1.22
CA LEU A 231 -8.03 15.17 1.18
C LEU A 231 -8.91 14.86 2.40
N THR A 232 -8.66 13.75 3.10
CA THR A 232 -9.33 13.40 4.36
C THR A 232 -8.71 14.11 5.57
N SER A 233 -7.38 14.28 5.60
CA SER A 233 -6.65 14.79 6.77
C SER A 233 -6.65 16.32 6.92
N SER A 234 -7.22 17.09 5.99
CA SER A 234 -7.25 18.55 6.08
C SER A 234 -8.37 19.02 7.01
N THR A 235 -8.11 19.07 8.30
CA THR A 235 -9.13 19.37 9.32
C THR A 235 -9.51 20.85 9.46
N GLN A 236 -8.85 21.83 8.82
CA GLN A 236 -9.11 23.24 9.16
C GLN A 236 -8.86 24.28 8.03
N GLU A 237 -9.37 24.07 6.82
CA GLU A 237 -9.48 25.20 5.88
C GLU A 237 -10.89 25.28 5.29
N GLU A 238 -11.62 26.34 5.65
CA GLU A 238 -13.03 26.57 5.28
C GLU A 238 -13.26 26.78 3.77
N ASN A 239 -12.21 27.05 2.99
CA ASN A 239 -12.33 27.48 1.59
C ASN A 239 -11.94 26.42 0.54
N SER A 240 -11.93 25.13 0.88
CA SER A 240 -11.77 24.07 -0.12
C SER A 240 -13.14 23.50 -0.49
N ASP A 241 -13.51 23.61 -1.77
CA ASP A 241 -14.80 23.11 -2.30
C ASP A 241 -14.96 21.58 -2.20
N VAL A 242 -13.85 20.86 -2.00
CA VAL A 242 -13.83 19.39 -1.86
C VAL A 242 -13.30 19.02 -0.48
N LYS A 243 -14.24 18.71 0.43
CA LYS A 243 -13.97 18.09 1.74
C LYS A 243 -14.61 16.71 1.80
N LEU A 244 -13.83 15.71 2.22
CA LEU A 244 -14.32 14.35 2.37
C LEU A 244 -14.70 14.12 3.82
N THR A 245 -15.97 13.81 4.07
CA THR A 245 -16.36 13.20 5.36
C THR A 245 -15.70 11.83 5.48
N GLN A 246 -15.63 11.29 6.70
CA GLN A 246 -15.05 9.97 6.91
C GLN A 246 -15.76 8.88 6.08
N GLU A 247 -17.08 8.97 5.94
CA GLU A 247 -17.88 8.04 5.13
C GLU A 247 -17.56 8.13 3.64
N VAL A 248 -17.44 9.36 3.11
CA VAL A 248 -17.05 9.60 1.71
C VAL A 248 -15.64 9.10 1.46
N ALA A 249 -14.71 9.35 2.39
CA ALA A 249 -13.33 8.87 2.27
C ALA A 249 -13.28 7.34 2.25
N GLU A 250 -14.05 6.67 3.11
CA GLU A 250 -14.14 5.21 3.16
C GLU A 250 -14.73 4.61 1.86
N GLU A 251 -15.77 5.23 1.30
CA GLU A 251 -16.29 4.86 -0.03
C GLU A 251 -15.25 5.07 -1.13
N ALA A 252 -14.52 6.19 -1.11
CA ALA A 252 -13.45 6.46 -2.07
C ALA A 252 -12.32 5.41 -1.95
N TYR A 253 -11.95 5.00 -0.73
CA TYR A 253 -10.99 3.93 -0.52
C TYR A 253 -11.49 2.60 -1.08
N ARG A 254 -12.77 2.23 -0.85
CA ARG A 254 -13.36 1.02 -1.44
C ARG A 254 -13.36 1.04 -2.97
N LEU A 255 -13.67 2.19 -3.58
CA LEU A 255 -13.59 2.36 -5.04
C LEU A 255 -12.15 2.26 -5.56
N ALA A 256 -11.17 2.80 -4.83
CA ALA A 256 -9.76 2.63 -5.15
C ALA A 256 -9.31 1.17 -5.03
N ASP A 257 -9.82 0.42 -4.05
CA ASP A 257 -9.55 -1.02 -3.90
C ASP A 257 -10.10 -1.83 -5.09
N ILE A 258 -11.34 -1.52 -5.53
CA ILE A 258 -11.96 -2.13 -6.72
C ILE A 258 -11.14 -1.85 -7.98
N SER A 259 -10.52 -0.67 -8.09
CA SER A 259 -9.70 -0.30 -9.24
C SER A 259 -8.53 -1.27 -9.47
N LEU A 260 -8.01 -1.87 -8.40
CA LEU A 260 -6.88 -2.78 -8.49
C LEU A 260 -7.26 -4.04 -9.26
N THR A 261 -8.48 -4.55 -9.13
CA THR A 261 -8.91 -5.79 -9.80
C THR A 261 -9.22 -5.61 -11.29
N ASP A 262 -9.51 -4.38 -11.75
CA ASP A 262 -9.79 -4.10 -13.15
C ASP A 262 -8.49 -3.95 -13.96
N VAL A 263 -8.23 -4.93 -14.82
CA VAL A 263 -7.03 -5.00 -15.67
C VAL A 263 -6.97 -3.83 -16.67
N SER A 264 -8.12 -3.29 -17.05
CA SER A 264 -8.20 -2.17 -17.98
C SER A 264 -7.79 -0.83 -17.35
N LEU A 265 -7.58 -0.80 -16.03
CA LEU A 265 -7.06 0.35 -15.27
C LEU A 265 -5.57 0.23 -14.98
N ILE A 266 -4.90 -0.83 -15.44
CA ILE A 266 -3.45 -0.99 -15.28
C ILE A 266 -2.73 0.15 -15.99
N GLY A 267 -1.78 0.76 -15.28
CA GLY A 267 -1.02 1.90 -15.79
C GLY A 267 -1.75 3.23 -15.74
N CYS A 268 -3.02 3.28 -15.30
CA CYS A 268 -3.65 4.54 -14.95
C CYS A 268 -2.86 5.23 -13.84
N ARG A 269 -2.75 6.56 -13.93
CA ARG A 269 -2.09 7.36 -12.92
C ARG A 269 -2.86 7.26 -11.59
N PRO A 270 -2.18 7.03 -10.46
CA PRO A 270 -2.81 7.09 -9.13
C PRO A 270 -3.70 8.31 -8.89
N SER A 271 -3.29 9.50 -9.35
CA SER A 271 -4.06 10.75 -9.30
C SER A 271 -5.39 10.68 -10.05
N VAL A 272 -5.41 10.04 -11.23
CA VAL A 272 -6.63 9.83 -12.03
C VAL A 272 -7.58 8.88 -11.30
N VAL A 273 -7.05 7.77 -10.78
CA VAL A 273 -7.85 6.79 -10.02
C VAL A 273 -8.44 7.41 -8.76
N ALA A 274 -7.64 8.17 -8.01
CA ALA A 274 -8.11 8.89 -6.83
C ALA A 274 -9.20 9.90 -7.16
N SER A 275 -9.01 10.70 -8.23
CA SER A 275 -10.01 11.69 -8.67
C SER A 275 -11.34 11.03 -9.03
N ALA A 276 -11.29 9.92 -9.78
CA ALA A 276 -12.49 9.17 -10.14
C ALA A 276 -13.19 8.57 -8.91
N ALA A 277 -12.43 7.94 -8.01
CA ALA A 277 -12.96 7.35 -6.79
C ALA A 277 -13.63 8.39 -5.88
N ILE A 278 -12.99 9.54 -5.69
CA ILE A 278 -13.52 10.65 -4.88
C ILE A 278 -14.78 11.25 -5.50
N THR A 279 -14.76 11.51 -6.82
CA THR A 279 -15.91 12.08 -7.54
C THR A 279 -17.13 11.16 -7.40
N LEU A 280 -16.96 9.86 -7.60
CA LEU A 280 -18.03 8.87 -7.45
C LEU A 280 -18.53 8.75 -6.01
N ALA A 281 -17.63 8.78 -5.02
CA ALA A 281 -17.98 8.72 -3.61
C ALA A 281 -18.82 9.94 -3.18
N LEU A 282 -18.41 11.14 -3.58
CA LEU A 282 -19.15 12.38 -3.34
C LEU A 282 -20.52 12.35 -4.03
N PHE A 283 -20.58 11.95 -5.30
CA PHE A 283 -21.83 11.87 -6.04
C PHE A 283 -22.84 10.92 -5.37
N ARG A 284 -22.38 9.78 -4.86
CA ARG A 284 -23.19 8.80 -4.12
C ARG A 284 -23.68 9.37 -2.78
N SER A 285 -22.81 10.08 -2.04
CA SER A 285 -23.15 10.67 -0.75
C SER A 285 -24.14 11.83 -0.85
N HIS A 286 -24.06 12.62 -1.91
CA HIS A 286 -24.93 13.78 -2.12
C HIS A 286 -26.30 13.44 -2.75
N HIS A 287 -26.66 12.16 -2.88
CA HIS A 287 -27.88 11.69 -3.54
C HIS A 287 -28.13 12.35 -4.92
N GLY A 288 -27.06 12.66 -5.67
CA GLY A 288 -27.16 13.32 -6.97
C GLY A 288 -27.64 14.78 -6.94
N SER A 289 -27.66 15.44 -5.78
CA SER A 289 -28.01 16.88 -5.66
C SER A 289 -27.04 17.81 -6.41
N ARG A 290 -25.84 17.31 -6.73
CA ARG A 290 -24.82 18.02 -7.51
C ARG A 290 -24.52 17.26 -8.79
N ASP A 291 -24.38 17.99 -9.90
CA ASP A 291 -24.04 17.39 -11.18
C ASP A 291 -22.62 16.77 -11.15
N MET A 292 -22.49 15.61 -11.79
CA MET A 292 -21.25 14.84 -11.84
C MET A 292 -20.15 15.62 -12.58
N VAL A 293 -20.50 16.46 -13.56
CA VAL A 293 -19.49 17.24 -14.30
C VAL A 293 -18.87 18.31 -13.40
N SER A 294 -19.68 19.05 -12.66
CA SER A 294 -19.18 20.05 -11.71
C SER A 294 -18.36 19.41 -10.58
N LEU A 295 -18.83 18.29 -10.01
CA LEU A 295 -18.05 17.55 -9.01
C LEU A 295 -16.67 17.13 -9.54
N ARG A 296 -16.63 16.59 -10.76
CA ARG A 296 -15.36 16.18 -11.39
C ARG A 296 -14.42 17.37 -11.58
N GLN A 297 -14.95 18.51 -12.02
CA GLN A 297 -14.15 19.72 -12.22
C GLN A 297 -13.50 20.17 -10.91
N ASP A 298 -14.25 20.25 -9.82
CA ASP A 298 -13.72 20.64 -8.51
C ASP A 298 -12.66 19.67 -7.99
N VAL A 299 -12.91 18.37 -8.11
CA VAL A 299 -11.99 17.32 -7.66
C VAL A 299 -10.70 17.37 -8.48
N CYS A 300 -10.80 17.49 -9.81
CA CYS A 300 -9.65 17.60 -10.69
C CYS A 300 -8.86 18.90 -10.43
N ALA A 301 -9.54 20.03 -10.24
CA ALA A 301 -8.91 21.29 -9.90
C ALA A 301 -8.13 21.21 -8.58
N THR A 302 -8.69 20.48 -7.60
CA THR A 302 -8.03 20.25 -6.30
C THR A 302 -6.79 19.38 -6.41
N ILE A 303 -6.84 18.30 -7.21
CA ILE A 303 -5.76 17.29 -7.28
C ILE A 303 -4.69 17.67 -8.32
N VAL A 304 -5.06 18.09 -9.51
CA VAL A 304 -4.11 18.35 -10.62
C VAL A 304 -4.14 19.81 -11.07
N GLY A 305 -5.28 20.47 -10.96
CA GLY A 305 -5.55 21.77 -11.57
C GLY A 305 -6.47 21.63 -12.79
N GLU A 306 -6.60 22.72 -13.56
CA GLU A 306 -7.46 22.76 -14.74
C GLU A 306 -6.76 22.11 -15.95
N ASP A 307 -6.84 20.78 -16.04
CA ASP A 307 -6.35 20.01 -17.19
C ASP A 307 -7.52 19.24 -17.87
N PRO A 308 -7.97 19.67 -19.06
CA PRO A 308 -9.04 19.00 -19.80
C PRO A 308 -8.70 17.55 -20.20
N ALA A 309 -7.44 17.25 -20.53
CA ALA A 309 -7.03 15.90 -20.90
C ALA A 309 -7.09 14.97 -19.69
N PHE A 310 -6.73 15.48 -18.51
CA PHE A 310 -6.89 14.77 -17.25
C PHE A 310 -8.37 14.46 -16.94
N GLN A 311 -9.28 15.42 -17.12
CA GLN A 311 -10.72 15.20 -16.90
C GLN A 311 -11.29 14.09 -17.80
N VAL A 312 -10.84 14.00 -19.06
CA VAL A 312 -11.23 12.93 -19.98
C VAL A 312 -10.74 11.56 -19.47
N ALA A 313 -9.51 11.49 -18.94
CA ALA A 313 -8.99 10.27 -18.36
C ALA A 313 -9.80 9.85 -17.11
N VAL A 314 -10.09 10.81 -16.22
CA VAL A 314 -10.91 10.59 -15.02
C VAL A 314 -12.29 10.04 -15.40
N ARG A 315 -12.98 10.66 -16.37
CA ARG A 315 -14.29 10.20 -16.85
C ARG A 315 -14.28 8.74 -17.35
N LYS A 316 -13.21 8.34 -18.05
CA LYS A 316 -13.05 6.94 -18.51
C LYS A 316 -12.89 5.99 -17.33
N VAL A 317 -12.11 6.38 -16.32
CA VAL A 317 -11.91 5.58 -15.11
C VAL A 317 -13.20 5.51 -14.28
N GLU A 318 -13.95 6.60 -14.14
CA GLU A 318 -15.26 6.62 -13.46
C GLU A 318 -16.23 5.59 -14.06
N ALA A 319 -16.36 5.56 -15.38
CA ALA A 319 -17.25 4.62 -16.06
C ALA A 319 -16.87 3.16 -15.77
N LYS A 320 -15.57 2.86 -15.75
CA LYS A 320 -15.05 1.53 -15.43
C LYS A 320 -15.26 1.17 -13.97
N LEU A 321 -14.97 2.08 -13.04
CA LEU A 321 -15.21 1.87 -11.61
C LEU A 321 -16.69 1.67 -11.29
N LEU A 322 -17.58 2.42 -11.93
CA LEU A 322 -19.03 2.23 -11.81
C LEU A 322 -19.45 0.84 -12.28
N ALA A 323 -18.99 0.40 -13.45
CA ALA A 323 -19.28 -0.93 -13.97
C ALA A 323 -18.76 -2.03 -13.04
N ALA A 324 -17.51 -1.92 -12.57
CA ALA A 324 -16.89 -2.87 -11.65
C ALA A 324 -17.60 -2.90 -10.28
N ALA A 325 -18.01 -1.74 -9.75
CA ALA A 325 -18.75 -1.67 -8.49
C ALA A 325 -20.15 -2.32 -8.60
N HIS A 326 -20.85 -2.16 -9.72
CA HIS A 326 -22.11 -2.87 -9.94
C HIS A 326 -21.91 -4.38 -10.03
N GLN A 327 -20.88 -4.84 -10.74
CA GLN A 327 -20.55 -6.27 -10.82
C GLN A 327 -20.20 -6.87 -9.46
N ALA A 328 -19.43 -6.15 -8.64
CA ALA A 328 -19.11 -6.57 -7.27
C ALA A 328 -20.36 -6.67 -6.37
N THR A 329 -21.35 -5.78 -6.60
CA THR A 329 -22.62 -5.79 -5.86
C THR A 329 -23.53 -6.93 -6.31
N HIS A 330 -23.57 -7.25 -7.61
CA HIS A 330 -24.38 -8.35 -8.14
C HIS A 330 -23.78 -9.74 -7.91
N ALA A 331 -22.45 -9.85 -7.80
CA ALA A 331 -21.80 -11.07 -7.31
C ALA A 331 -22.13 -11.34 -5.82
N HIS A 332 -22.66 -10.35 -5.09
CA HIS A 332 -22.93 -10.39 -3.66
C HIS A 332 -24.29 -9.76 -3.29
N ALA A 333 -25.40 -10.45 -3.59
CA ALA A 333 -26.69 -10.17 -2.96
C ALA A 333 -27.47 -11.48 -2.68
N PRO A 334 -28.13 -11.67 -1.52
CA PRO A 334 -27.71 -11.38 -0.16
C PRO A 334 -27.48 -12.70 0.61
N ARG A 335 -26.22 -13.04 0.91
CA ARG A 335 -25.90 -13.63 2.21
C ARG A 335 -25.26 -12.51 2.99
N GLN A 336 -25.92 -12.10 4.08
CA GLN A 336 -25.41 -11.09 5.00
C GLN A 336 -23.91 -11.35 5.25
N MET A 337 -23.05 -10.49 4.70
CA MET A 337 -21.74 -10.22 5.27
C MET A 337 -21.98 -9.41 6.54
N GLN A 338 -22.59 -10.06 7.53
CA GLN A 338 -22.40 -9.70 8.91
C GLN A 338 -20.95 -10.08 9.18
N MET A 339 -20.07 -9.09 9.36
CA MET A 339 -18.70 -9.27 9.80
C MET A 339 -18.66 -9.73 11.27
N ASN A 340 -19.37 -10.82 11.59
CA ASN A 340 -19.12 -11.66 12.74
C ASN A 340 -18.93 -13.09 12.20
N PRO A 341 -17.69 -13.55 12.00
CA PRO A 341 -17.47 -14.97 11.80
C PRO A 341 -17.78 -15.69 13.13
N PRO A 342 -18.35 -16.90 13.09
CA PRO A 342 -18.49 -17.72 14.28
C PRO A 342 -17.08 -17.96 14.85
N ILE A 343 -16.96 -17.83 16.16
CA ILE A 343 -15.79 -18.22 16.93
C ILE A 343 -15.53 -19.69 16.63
N MET A 344 -14.59 -20.01 15.73
CA MET A 344 -13.84 -21.27 15.69
C MET A 344 -12.65 -21.19 14.71
N HIS A 345 -11.46 -21.35 15.29
CA HIS A 345 -10.20 -21.85 14.73
C HIS A 345 -9.55 -21.13 13.53
N ARG A 346 -8.47 -20.37 13.84
CA ARG A 346 -7.27 -20.11 13.02
C ARG A 346 -7.57 -19.83 11.53
N ALA A 347 -7.93 -18.59 11.22
CA ALA A 347 -8.18 -18.11 9.86
C ALA A 347 -6.98 -18.41 8.94
N THR A 348 -7.09 -19.47 8.14
CA THR A 348 -6.19 -19.79 7.03
C THR A 348 -6.77 -19.10 5.80
N ALA A 349 -6.02 -18.17 5.20
CA ALA A 349 -6.39 -17.61 3.91
C ALA A 349 -6.02 -18.67 2.87
N HIS A 350 -7.01 -19.43 2.39
CA HIS A 350 -6.77 -20.53 1.45
C HIS A 350 -5.96 -20.07 0.21
N LEU A 351 -5.23 -21.03 -0.37
CA LEU A 351 -4.41 -20.91 -1.58
C LEU A 351 -4.91 -19.87 -2.57
N ILE A 352 -4.00 -19.12 -3.23
CA ILE A 352 -4.35 -18.25 -4.36
C ILE A 352 -5.22 -19.07 -5.33
N PRO A 353 -6.53 -18.77 -5.44
CA PRO A 353 -7.47 -19.65 -6.12
C PRO A 353 -7.36 -19.41 -7.62
N LEU A 354 -6.27 -19.88 -8.23
CA LEU A 354 -6.01 -19.82 -9.66
C LEU A 354 -6.67 -20.97 -10.44
N GLU A 355 -7.68 -21.64 -9.86
CA GLU A 355 -8.50 -22.65 -10.57
C GLU A 355 -9.55 -21.95 -11.43
N GLU A 356 -9.76 -22.41 -12.66
CA GLU A 356 -10.61 -21.76 -13.68
C GLU A 356 -12.08 -21.64 -13.26
#